data_AF-A0A932XVG2-F1
#
_entry.id   AF-A0A932XVG2-F1
#
_cell.length_a   1.000
_cell.length_b   1.000
_cell.length_c   1.000
_cell.angle_alpha   90.00
_cell.angle_beta   90.00
_cell.angle_gamma   90.00
#
_symmetry.space_group_name_H-M   'P 1'
#
loop_
_entity.id
_entity.type
_entity.pdbx_description
1 polymer ?
#
loop_
_entity_poly.entity_id
_entity_poly.type
_entity_poly.pdbx_seq_one_letter_code
_entity_poly.pdbx_strand_id
1 'polypeptide(L)'
;MSPLRVPYFAQRFDFTCGPASVRMVLAYFGMSVGPLRAWWYTHVSRSGTTRRNLIRAFRAAGLHVHAHPDSSIAEVRRFVERGVPVVVNYREPDNDEGHYAVVIGVTMRHIVLRDPYHGPRLALPLSEFRRRWLGSRPHHPRWMLAAMPHPLSLPQMCPQRERA
;
A
#
# COMPACT_ATOMS: atom_id res chain seq x y z
N MET A 1 -2.13 14.35 -13.41
CA MET A 1 -1.23 13.16 -13.42
C MET A 1 -2.07 11.93 -13.75
N SER A 2 -1.59 11.08 -14.66
CA SER A 2 -2.22 9.79 -14.94
C SER A 2 -1.78 8.73 -13.92
N PRO A 3 -2.67 7.81 -13.49
CA PRO A 3 -2.29 6.73 -12.57
C PRO A 3 -1.17 5.84 -13.10
N LEU A 4 -0.35 5.30 -12.21
CA LEU A 4 0.67 4.30 -12.51
C LEU A 4 0.03 3.05 -13.13
N ARG A 5 0.69 2.49 -14.15
CA ARG A 5 0.24 1.27 -14.85
C ARG A 5 0.63 0.01 -14.08
N VAL A 6 0.16 -0.09 -12.84
CA VAL A 6 0.37 -1.28 -12.00
C VAL A 6 -0.55 -2.41 -12.48
N PRO A 7 -0.01 -3.61 -12.78
CA PRO A 7 -0.81 -4.80 -13.08
C PRO A 7 -1.77 -5.11 -11.92
N TYR A 8 -2.95 -5.64 -12.23
CA TYR A 8 -3.94 -5.97 -11.22
C TYR A 8 -3.94 -7.47 -10.89
N PHE A 9 -3.98 -7.79 -9.59
CA PHE A 9 -4.20 -9.14 -9.09
C PHE A 9 -5.23 -9.10 -7.97
N ALA A 10 -6.37 -9.79 -8.17
CA ALA A 10 -7.36 -9.98 -7.12
C ALA A 10 -6.83 -10.91 -6.01
N GLN A 11 -7.31 -10.71 -4.78
CA GLN A 11 -7.07 -11.68 -3.71
C GLN A 11 -7.89 -12.94 -3.97
N ARG A 12 -7.36 -14.10 -3.56
CA ARG A 12 -8.05 -15.39 -3.73
C ARG A 12 -8.93 -15.73 -2.51
N PHE A 13 -8.52 -15.26 -1.34
CA PHE A 13 -9.20 -15.45 -0.06
C PHE A 13 -9.13 -14.14 0.74
N ASP A 14 -10.02 -13.98 1.71
CA ASP A 14 -10.21 -12.75 2.48
C ASP A 14 -8.93 -12.29 3.21
N PHE A 15 -8.07 -13.23 3.58
CA PHE A 15 -6.80 -12.96 4.24
C PHE A 15 -5.60 -12.72 3.29
N THR A 16 -5.81 -12.70 1.96
CA THR A 16 -4.72 -12.66 0.96
C THR A 16 -4.51 -11.30 0.28
N CYS A 17 -5.08 -10.22 0.82
CA CYS A 17 -4.86 -8.85 0.35
C CYS A 17 -3.37 -8.42 0.34
N GLY A 18 -2.61 -8.84 1.36
CA GLY A 18 -1.16 -8.64 1.46
C GLY A 18 -0.37 -9.27 0.30
N PRO A 19 -0.45 -10.60 0.09
CA PRO A 19 0.19 -11.27 -1.04
C PRO A 19 -0.22 -10.69 -2.40
N ALA A 20 -1.51 -10.36 -2.59
CA ALA A 20 -1.97 -9.74 -3.82
C ALA A 20 -1.31 -8.37 -4.06
N SER A 21 -1.22 -7.54 -3.02
CA SER A 21 -0.52 -6.24 -3.05
C SER A 21 0.97 -6.39 -3.38
N VAL A 22 1.65 -7.38 -2.77
CA VAL A 22 3.05 -7.71 -3.10
C VAL A 22 3.20 -8.06 -4.58
N ARG A 23 2.35 -8.93 -5.11
CA ARG A 23 2.40 -9.32 -6.53
C ARG A 23 2.20 -8.13 -7.47
N MET A 24 1.28 -7.24 -7.17
CA MET A 24 1.02 -6.04 -7.98
C MET A 24 2.25 -5.13 -8.05
N VAL A 25 2.84 -4.83 -6.89
CA VAL A 25 4.03 -3.96 -6.82
C VAL A 25 5.26 -4.62 -7.47
N LEU A 26 5.49 -5.91 -7.23
CA LEU A 26 6.60 -6.63 -7.87
C LEU A 26 6.45 -6.68 -9.39
N ALA A 27 5.26 -7.01 -9.89
CA ALA A 27 4.99 -7.07 -11.33
C ALA A 27 5.15 -5.70 -12.00
N TYR A 28 4.82 -4.61 -11.30
CA TYR A 28 5.05 -3.25 -11.81
C TYR A 28 6.54 -2.96 -12.07
N PHE A 29 7.45 -3.55 -11.29
CA PHE A 29 8.90 -3.47 -11.53
C PHE A 29 9.44 -4.62 -12.39
N GLY A 30 8.58 -5.34 -13.12
CA GLY A 30 8.98 -6.43 -14.01
C GLY A 30 9.28 -7.76 -13.30
N MET A 31 9.01 -7.86 -11.99
CA MET A 31 9.27 -9.07 -11.20
C MET A 31 7.99 -9.90 -11.10
N SER A 32 7.90 -10.98 -11.88
CA SER A 32 6.73 -11.87 -11.83
C SER A 32 6.83 -12.85 -10.67
N VAL A 33 5.85 -12.83 -9.78
CA VAL A 33 5.74 -13.75 -8.65
C VAL A 33 4.36 -14.42 -8.67
N GLY A 34 4.37 -15.76 -8.70
CA GLY A 34 3.15 -16.57 -8.61
C GLY A 34 2.51 -16.52 -7.21
N PRO A 35 1.23 -16.94 -7.07
CA PRO A 35 0.50 -16.88 -5.80
C PRO A 35 1.22 -17.57 -4.64
N LEU A 36 1.69 -18.80 -4.83
CA LEU A 36 2.33 -19.60 -3.77
C LEU A 36 3.61 -18.95 -3.25
N ARG A 37 4.44 -18.40 -4.14
CA ARG A 37 5.67 -17.71 -3.77
C ARG A 37 5.36 -16.39 -3.05
N ALA A 38 4.32 -15.68 -3.46
CA ALA A 38 3.87 -14.48 -2.75
C ALA A 38 3.39 -14.82 -1.33
N TRP A 39 2.64 -15.92 -1.16
CA TRP A 39 2.20 -16.40 0.15
C TRP A 39 3.37 -16.76 1.06
N TRP A 40 4.39 -17.43 0.50
CA TRP A 40 5.62 -17.75 1.20
C TRP A 40 6.36 -16.49 1.65
N TYR A 41 6.56 -15.52 0.75
CA TYR A 41 7.21 -14.24 1.09
C TYR A 41 6.49 -13.49 2.20
N THR A 42 5.15 -13.48 2.19
CA THR A 42 4.36 -12.74 3.17
C THR A 42 4.10 -13.52 4.46
N HIS A 43 4.42 -14.82 4.51
CA HIS A 43 4.00 -15.73 5.58
C HIS A 43 2.53 -15.51 5.96
N VAL A 44 1.66 -15.48 4.94
CA VAL A 44 0.24 -15.17 5.15
C VAL A 44 -0.42 -16.27 5.97
N SER A 45 -1.22 -15.90 6.96
CA SER A 45 -2.06 -16.83 7.72
C SER A 45 -3.54 -16.49 7.52
N ARG A 46 -4.44 -17.25 8.16
CA ARG A 46 -5.87 -16.93 8.18
C ARG A 46 -6.19 -15.57 8.83
N SER A 47 -5.26 -15.03 9.62
CA SER A 47 -5.37 -13.68 10.22
C SER A 47 -4.79 -12.59 9.31
N GLY A 48 -4.39 -12.92 8.08
CA GLY A 48 -3.83 -11.98 7.13
C GLY A 48 -2.31 -11.88 7.16
N THR A 49 -1.79 -10.76 6.65
CA THR A 49 -0.35 -10.48 6.57
C THR A 49 0.02 -9.33 7.50
N THR A 50 1.02 -9.53 8.36
CA THR A 50 1.50 -8.45 9.21
C THR A 50 2.31 -7.43 8.39
N ARG A 51 2.30 -6.15 8.81
CA ARG A 51 3.12 -5.10 8.20
C ARG A 51 4.61 -5.47 8.16
N ARG A 52 5.10 -6.13 9.21
CA ARG A 52 6.49 -6.63 9.29
C ARG A 52 6.77 -7.66 8.20
N ASN A 53 5.85 -8.58 7.95
CA ASN A 53 6.02 -9.58 6.90
C ASN A 53 5.92 -8.97 5.50
N LEU A 54 5.07 -7.95 5.29
CA LEU A 54 5.05 -7.17 4.05
C LEU A 54 6.39 -6.50 3.77
N ILE A 55 6.99 -5.84 4.77
CA ILE A 55 8.33 -5.24 4.66
C ILE A 55 9.38 -6.31 4.31
N ARG A 56 9.35 -7.46 5.00
CA ARG A 56 10.26 -8.58 4.75
C ARG A 56 10.07 -9.15 3.33
N ALA A 57 8.84 -9.31 2.87
CA ALA A 57 8.53 -9.82 1.53
C ALA A 57 9.18 -8.97 0.43
N PHE A 58 9.02 -7.65 0.49
CA PHE A 58 9.64 -6.75 -0.49
C PHE A 58 11.17 -6.75 -0.40
N ARG A 59 11.74 -6.73 0.82
CA ARG A 59 13.21 -6.83 0.99
C ARG A 59 13.77 -8.16 0.47
N ALA A 60 13.09 -9.26 0.72
CA ALA A 60 13.47 -10.59 0.22
C ALA A 60 13.35 -10.71 -1.31
N ALA A 61 12.52 -9.87 -1.92
CA ALA A 61 12.46 -9.70 -3.37
C ALA A 61 13.51 -8.71 -3.91
N GLY A 62 14.43 -8.19 -3.09
CA GLY A 62 15.50 -7.30 -3.52
C GLY A 62 15.11 -5.81 -3.64
N LEU A 63 13.95 -5.42 -3.13
CA LEU A 63 13.50 -4.02 -3.14
C LEU A 63 13.94 -3.27 -1.88
N HIS A 64 14.24 -1.99 -2.06
CA HIS A 64 14.33 -1.04 -0.97
C HIS A 64 12.92 -0.72 -0.48
N VAL A 65 12.76 -0.64 0.84
CA VAL A 65 11.46 -0.41 1.48
C VAL A 65 11.54 0.84 2.35
N HIS A 66 10.67 1.80 2.06
CA HIS A 66 10.34 2.92 2.92
C HIS A 66 8.96 2.67 3.54
N ALA A 67 8.91 2.43 4.84
CA ALA A 67 7.66 2.23 5.56
C ALA A 67 7.61 3.18 6.74
N HIS A 68 6.52 3.94 6.85
CA HIS A 68 6.37 4.95 7.89
C HIS A 68 5.03 4.73 8.61
N PRO A 69 5.04 4.63 9.96
CA PRO A 69 3.82 4.82 10.73
C PRO A 69 3.42 6.30 10.65
N ASP A 70 2.14 6.63 10.64
CA ASP A 70 1.72 8.03 10.73
C ASP A 70 2.12 8.92 9.53
N SER A 71 1.95 8.41 8.31
CA SER A 71 2.26 9.14 7.08
C SER A 71 1.13 10.11 6.67
N SER A 72 1.39 10.88 5.61
CA SER A 72 0.43 11.83 5.03
C SER A 72 0.08 11.48 3.58
N ILE A 73 -1.09 11.93 3.12
CA ILE A 73 -1.48 11.83 1.71
C ILE A 73 -0.47 12.54 0.80
N ALA A 74 0.17 13.61 1.30
CA ALA A 74 1.21 14.32 0.56
C ALA A 74 2.46 13.46 0.34
N GLU A 75 2.88 12.69 1.35
CA GLU A 75 4.00 11.75 1.22
C GLU A 75 3.65 10.61 0.26
N VAL A 76 2.46 10.01 0.38
CA VAL A 76 1.95 8.99 -0.56
C VAL A 76 1.98 9.52 -1.99
N ARG A 77 1.41 10.72 -2.22
CA ARG A 77 1.39 11.37 -3.54
C ARG A 77 2.79 11.52 -4.11
N ARG A 78 3.75 11.92 -3.29
CA ARG A 78 5.14 12.16 -3.72
C ARG A 78 5.81 10.88 -4.25
N PHE A 79 5.60 9.75 -3.60
CA PHE A 79 6.11 8.46 -4.09
C PHE A 79 5.47 8.11 -5.43
N VAL A 80 4.14 8.23 -5.50
CA VAL A 80 3.37 7.91 -6.70
C VAL A 80 3.78 8.79 -7.89
N GLU A 81 3.97 10.10 -7.68
CA GLU A 81 4.46 11.05 -8.70
C GLU A 81 5.87 10.72 -9.21
N ARG A 82 6.68 10.03 -8.39
CA ARG A 82 8.02 9.54 -8.77
C ARG A 82 7.99 8.13 -9.36
N GLY A 83 6.82 7.62 -9.71
CA GLY A 83 6.68 6.31 -10.33
C GLY A 83 6.74 5.15 -9.34
N VAL A 84 6.60 5.38 -8.04
CA VAL A 84 6.66 4.34 -7.00
C VAL A 84 5.26 4.08 -6.44
N PRO A 85 4.66 2.90 -6.68
CA PRO A 85 3.39 2.53 -6.06
C PRO A 85 3.53 2.39 -4.54
N VAL A 86 2.46 2.71 -3.82
CA VAL A 86 2.46 2.70 -2.35
C VAL A 86 1.42 1.71 -1.83
N VAL A 87 1.84 0.75 -1.02
CA VAL A 87 0.91 -0.09 -0.27
C VAL A 87 0.42 0.69 0.95
N VAL A 88 -0.88 0.73 1.17
CA VAL A 88 -1.51 1.34 2.35
C VAL A 88 -2.27 0.29 3.14
N ASN A 89 -2.40 0.50 4.46
CA ASN A 89 -3.30 -0.27 5.30
C ASN A 89 -4.44 0.62 5.78
N TYR A 90 -5.66 0.37 5.31
CA TYR A 90 -6.84 1.21 5.56
C TYR A 90 -8.06 0.34 5.88
N ARG A 91 -9.12 0.93 6.43
CA ARG A 91 -10.41 0.24 6.57
C ARG A 91 -11.16 0.25 5.25
N GLU A 92 -11.39 -0.91 4.67
CA GLU A 92 -12.06 -1.00 3.37
C GLU A 92 -13.54 -0.59 3.43
N PRO A 93 -14.16 -0.15 2.31
CA PRO A 93 -15.51 0.41 2.30
C PRO A 93 -16.68 -0.44 2.77
N ASP A 94 -16.67 -1.76 2.57
CA ASP A 94 -17.86 -2.59 2.71
C ASP A 94 -18.08 -3.04 4.16
N ASN A 95 -17.02 -3.48 4.83
CA ASN A 95 -17.08 -4.12 6.15
C ASN A 95 -16.24 -3.39 7.21
N ASP A 96 -15.58 -2.28 6.85
CA ASP A 96 -14.67 -1.51 7.71
C ASP A 96 -13.48 -2.34 8.25
N GLU A 97 -13.12 -3.43 7.56
CA GLU A 97 -12.02 -4.30 7.95
C GLU A 97 -10.65 -3.74 7.54
N GLY A 98 -9.62 -4.08 8.32
CA GLY A 98 -8.25 -3.71 8.01
C GLY A 98 -7.76 -4.39 6.74
N HIS A 99 -7.42 -3.61 5.72
CA HIS A 99 -7.15 -4.10 4.38
C HIS A 99 -5.87 -3.50 3.78
N TYR A 100 -5.22 -4.23 2.86
CA TYR A 100 -4.10 -3.70 2.07
C TYR A 100 -4.53 -3.45 0.63
N ALA A 101 -4.18 -2.28 0.13
CA ALA A 101 -4.36 -1.91 -1.27
C ALA A 101 -3.14 -1.13 -1.78
N VAL A 102 -3.01 -1.04 -3.11
CA VAL A 102 -1.89 -0.35 -3.76
C VAL A 102 -2.37 0.97 -4.36
N VAL A 103 -1.87 2.08 -3.82
CA VAL A 103 -2.08 3.41 -4.38
C VAL A 103 -1.30 3.54 -5.68
N ILE A 104 -2.02 3.90 -6.74
CA ILE A 104 -1.48 4.12 -8.09
C ILE A 104 -1.67 5.55 -8.58
N GLY A 105 -2.44 6.37 -7.87
CA GLY A 105 -2.68 7.75 -8.25
C GLY A 105 -3.19 8.57 -7.07
N VAL A 106 -2.80 9.84 -7.03
CA VAL A 106 -3.39 10.83 -6.12
C VAL A 106 -3.69 12.08 -6.95
N THR A 107 -4.94 12.51 -6.92
CA THR A 107 -5.41 13.74 -7.55
C THR A 107 -5.72 14.78 -6.46
N MET A 108 -6.16 15.97 -6.85
CA MET A 108 -6.61 16.99 -5.90
C MET A 108 -7.81 16.54 -5.04
N ARG A 109 -8.62 15.59 -5.53
CA ARG A 109 -9.87 15.19 -4.87
C ARG A 109 -9.92 13.73 -4.44
N HIS A 110 -9.14 12.86 -5.09
CA HIS A 110 -9.23 11.42 -4.92
C HIS A 110 -7.87 10.74 -4.80
N ILE A 111 -7.84 9.65 -4.05
CA ILE A 111 -6.81 8.61 -4.12
C ILE A 111 -7.33 7.45 -4.96
N VAL A 112 -6.47 6.88 -5.80
CA VAL A 112 -6.81 5.79 -6.73
C VAL A 112 -6.01 4.55 -6.37
N LEU A 113 -6.70 3.44 -6.16
CA LEU A 113 -6.16 2.18 -5.66
C LEU A 113 -6.34 1.06 -6.72
N ARG A 114 -5.34 0.19 -6.81
CA ARG A 114 -5.59 -1.22 -7.14
C ARG A 114 -5.94 -1.92 -5.84
N ASP A 115 -7.19 -2.35 -5.72
CA ASP A 115 -7.68 -2.98 -4.52
C ASP A 115 -7.89 -4.48 -4.74
N PRO A 116 -7.19 -5.36 -4.00
CA PRO A 116 -7.34 -6.80 -4.17
C PRO A 116 -8.76 -7.34 -4.01
N TYR A 117 -9.63 -6.62 -3.30
CA TYR A 117 -11.03 -6.98 -3.03
C TYR A 117 -12.00 -6.14 -3.89
N HIS A 118 -11.85 -4.81 -3.89
CA HIS A 118 -12.75 -3.87 -4.61
C HIS A 118 -12.51 -3.77 -6.12
N GLY A 119 -11.45 -4.40 -6.63
CA GLY A 119 -11.20 -4.47 -8.07
C GLY A 119 -10.06 -3.59 -8.56
N PRO A 120 -9.88 -3.53 -9.89
CA PRO A 120 -8.73 -2.88 -10.49
C PRO A 120 -8.74 -1.36 -10.29
N ARG A 121 -9.85 -0.71 -10.00
CA ARG A 121 -9.84 0.75 -9.83
C ARG A 121 -10.86 1.20 -8.80
N LEU A 122 -10.41 1.32 -7.56
CA LEU A 122 -11.15 1.98 -6.50
C LEU A 122 -10.67 3.43 -6.37
N ALA A 123 -11.56 4.40 -6.51
CA ALA A 123 -11.25 5.81 -6.32
C ALA A 123 -12.03 6.36 -5.13
N LEU A 124 -11.33 6.81 -4.10
CA LEU A 124 -11.93 7.34 -2.88
C LEU A 124 -11.67 8.84 -2.75
N PRO A 125 -12.65 9.65 -2.31
CA PRO A 125 -12.39 11.03 -1.91
C PRO A 125 -11.28 11.10 -0.85
N LEU A 126 -10.39 12.09 -0.92
CA LEU A 126 -9.26 12.19 0.02
C LEU A 126 -9.72 12.29 1.48
N SER A 127 -10.84 12.95 1.74
CA SER A 127 -11.45 13.08 3.07
C SER A 127 -11.92 11.72 3.61
N GLU A 128 -12.56 10.92 2.76
CA GLU A 128 -12.99 9.56 3.10
C GLU A 128 -11.79 8.65 3.34
N PHE A 129 -10.84 8.62 2.41
CA PHE A 129 -9.65 7.79 2.58
C PHE A 129 -8.92 8.15 3.88
N ARG A 130 -8.77 9.45 4.20
CA ARG A 130 -8.15 9.88 5.46
C ARG A 130 -8.87 9.29 6.67
N ARG A 131 -10.21 9.35 6.72
CA ARG A 131 -11.02 8.77 7.82
C ARG A 131 -10.82 7.26 7.96
N ARG A 132 -10.69 6.56 6.83
CA ARG A 132 -10.49 5.11 6.77
C ARG A 132 -9.04 4.69 7.03
N TRP A 133 -8.08 5.56 6.76
CA TRP A 133 -6.64 5.33 6.90
C TRP A 133 -6.10 5.60 8.31
N LEU A 134 -6.85 6.32 9.14
CA LEU A 134 -6.52 6.63 10.55
C LEU A 134 -6.54 5.41 11.49
N GLY A 135 -6.80 4.21 10.98
CA GLY A 135 -6.81 2.95 11.75
C GLY A 135 -7.96 2.84 12.74
N SER A 136 -8.25 1.62 13.16
CA SER A 136 -8.92 1.30 14.43
C SER A 136 -7.83 0.82 15.41
N ARG A 137 -7.95 1.18 16.70
CA ARG A 137 -7.02 0.96 17.84
C ARG A 137 -6.12 -0.31 17.77
N PRO A 138 -4.90 -0.36 18.36
CA PRO A 138 -3.92 0.66 18.73
C PRO A 138 -2.67 0.59 17.82
N HIS A 139 -2.83 0.20 16.56
CA HIS A 139 -1.72 0.04 15.63
C HIS A 139 -1.55 1.30 14.79
N HIS A 140 -0.30 1.81 14.71
CA HIS A 140 0.04 3.11 14.13
C HIS A 140 -0.87 3.55 12.96
N PRO A 141 -1.64 4.64 13.12
CA PRO A 141 -2.55 5.13 12.11
C PRO A 141 -1.78 5.56 10.86
N ARG A 142 -2.45 5.66 9.72
CA ARG A 142 -1.89 6.22 8.47
C ARG A 142 -0.63 5.49 8.00
N TRP A 143 -0.61 4.16 8.09
CA TRP A 143 0.54 3.37 7.67
C TRP A 143 0.63 3.26 6.15
N MET A 144 1.83 3.49 5.62
CA MET A 144 2.19 3.21 4.23
C MET A 144 3.50 2.44 4.10
N LEU A 145 3.68 1.85 2.93
CA LEU A 145 4.91 1.22 2.49
C LEU A 145 5.11 1.52 1.00
N ALA A 146 6.19 2.22 0.67
CA ALA A 146 6.70 2.33 -0.69
C ALA A 146 7.86 1.34 -0.86
N ALA A 147 7.81 0.51 -1.90
CA ALA A 147 8.87 -0.41 -2.27
C ALA A 147 9.38 -0.08 -3.67
N MET A 148 10.70 -0.09 -3.86
CA MET A 148 11.34 0.45 -5.06
C MET A 148 12.71 -0.21 -5.32
N PRO A 149 13.14 -0.38 -6.59
CA PRO A 149 14.44 -0.96 -6.91
C PRO A 149 15.64 -0.13 -6.44
N HIS A 150 15.50 1.19 -6.38
CA HIS A 150 16.55 2.11 -5.92
C HIS A 150 15.94 3.10 -4.91
N PRO A 151 16.66 3.45 -3.83
CA PRO A 151 16.14 4.39 -2.85
C PRO A 151 16.00 5.79 -3.47
N LEU A 152 14.84 6.42 -3.26
CA LEU A 152 14.63 7.80 -3.64
C LEU A 152 15.35 8.73 -2.64
N SER A 153 16.09 9.71 -3.15
CA SER A 153 16.52 10.85 -2.33
C SER A 153 15.28 11.69 -1.97
N LEU A 154 14.81 11.53 -0.74
CA LEU A 154 13.74 12.31 -0.14
C LEU A 154 14.40 13.25 0.89
N PRO A 155 14.26 14.59 0.78
CA PRO A 155 14.50 15.50 1.89
C PRO A 155 13.70 15.01 3.10
N GLN A 156 14.36 14.94 4.25
CA GLN A 156 13.76 14.55 5.51
C GLN A 156 12.59 15.49 5.81
N MET A 157 11.40 14.91 6.07
CA MET A 157 10.29 15.69 6.60
C MET A 157 10.50 15.82 8.12
N CYS A 158 10.63 17.07 8.57
CA CYS A 158 10.45 17.40 9.97
C CYS A 158 9.02 16.99 10.38
N PRO A 159 8.79 16.32 11.53
CA PRO A 159 7.44 15.96 11.95
C PRO A 159 6.62 17.25 12.07
N GLN A 160 5.66 17.46 11.17
CA GLN A 160 4.70 18.54 11.38
C GLN A 160 3.84 18.11 12.55
N ARG A 161 4.10 18.71 13.72
CA ARG A 161 3.13 18.79 14.79
C ARG A 161 1.92 19.51 14.20
N GLU A 162 0.92 18.77 13.74
CA GLU A 162 -0.43 19.30 13.52
C GLU A 162 -0.86 19.87 14.87
N ARG A 163 -0.79 21.20 15.01
CA ARG A 163 -1.34 21.89 16.18
C ARG A 163 -2.85 21.62 16.19
N ALA A 164 -3.32 21.16 17.33
CA ALA A 164 -4.73 21.00 17.67
C ALA A 164 -5.49 22.32 17.52
#